data_AF-A0A0S7ESS0-F1
#
_entry.id   AF-A0A0S7ESS0-F1
#
_cell.length_a   1.000
_cell.length_b   1.000
_cell.length_c   1.000
_cell.angle_alpha   90.00
_cell.angle_beta   90.00
_cell.angle_gamma   90.00
#
_symmetry.space_group_name_H-M   'P 1'
#
loop_
_entity.id
_entity.type
_entity.pdbx_description
1 polymer ?
#
loop_
_entity_poly.entity_id
_entity_poly.type
_entity_poly.pdbx_seq_one_letter_code
_entity_poly.pdbx_strand_id
1 'polypeptide(L)'
;MGFPEIILPGNVRNDIYVTLLQGEFDRGKKKTPKNVEVILSVHDDEGNPMQKAIFPGAGYDGITEYKSVIYYQVKQPCWNETVKVSPSVRTGSAPVTQSDCS
;
A
#
# COMPACT_ATOMS: atom_id res chain seq x y z
N MET A 1 20.59 -12.00 -0.14
CA MET A 1 19.84 -12.80 -1.13
C MET A 1 18.79 -13.57 -0.35
N GLY A 2 17.55 -13.09 -0.37
CA GLY A 2 16.46 -13.62 0.46
C GLY A 2 15.82 -14.84 -0.19
N PHE A 3 15.50 -15.84 0.62
CA PHE A 3 14.74 -17.01 0.21
C PHE A 3 13.46 -16.62 -0.56
N PRO A 4 13.05 -17.39 -1.58
CA PRO A 4 11.73 -17.21 -2.17
C PRO A 4 10.68 -17.45 -1.09
N GLU A 5 9.71 -16.55 -0.99
CA GLU A 5 8.67 -16.59 0.01
C GLU A 5 7.77 -17.82 -0.24
N ILE A 6 8.05 -18.95 0.44
CA ILE A 6 7.36 -20.23 0.24
C ILE A 6 5.86 -20.03 0.44
N ILE A 7 5.04 -20.44 -0.54
CA ILE A 7 3.58 -20.40 -0.45
C ILE A 7 3.14 -21.65 0.32
N LEU A 8 2.67 -21.46 1.55
CA LEU A 8 2.08 -22.54 2.33
C LEU A 8 0.67 -22.85 1.79
N PRO A 9 0.32 -24.13 1.56
CA PRO A 9 -1.03 -24.52 1.20
C PRO A 9 -1.98 -24.08 2.31
N GLY A 10 -2.97 -23.23 1.97
CA GLY A 10 -3.91 -22.63 2.91
C GLY A 10 -3.78 -21.11 3.08
N ASN A 11 -2.70 -20.49 2.59
CA ASN A 11 -2.54 -19.03 2.66
C ASN A 11 -3.00 -18.36 1.35
N VAL A 12 -4.10 -17.60 1.40
CA VAL A 12 -4.60 -16.85 0.24
C VAL A 12 -3.72 -15.60 0.05
N ARG A 13 -2.75 -15.69 -0.86
CA ARG A 13 -1.89 -14.56 -1.27
C ARG A 13 -2.50 -13.80 -2.44
N ASN A 14 -3.56 -13.04 -2.18
CA ASN A 14 -4.04 -12.05 -3.15
C ASN A 14 -3.28 -10.74 -2.97
N ASP A 15 -1.97 -10.77 -3.21
CA ASP A 15 -1.16 -9.55 -3.21
C ASP A 15 -1.49 -8.74 -4.47
N ILE A 16 -1.96 -7.52 -4.26
CA ILE A 16 -2.30 -6.56 -5.33
C ILE A 16 -1.17 -5.54 -5.39
N TYR A 17 -0.58 -5.35 -6.56
CA TYR A 17 0.41 -4.30 -6.75
C TYR A 17 -0.28 -3.09 -7.37
N VAL A 18 -0.17 -1.95 -6.70
CA VAL A 18 -0.71 -0.67 -7.17
C VAL A 18 0.47 0.23 -7.52
N THR A 19 0.50 0.70 -8.77
CA THR A 19 1.51 1.65 -9.23
C THR A 19 0.87 3.02 -9.46
N LEU A 20 1.30 4.01 -8.69
CA LEU A 20 1.01 5.41 -8.93
C LEU A 20 1.95 5.92 -10.03
N LEU A 21 1.45 5.99 -11.27
CA LEU A 21 2.25 6.38 -12.43
C LEU A 21 2.42 7.90 -12.51
N GLN A 22 1.37 8.60 -12.93
CA GLN A 22 1.38 10.04 -13.15
C GLN A 22 -0.01 10.62 -12.96
N GLY A 23 -0.08 11.93 -12.74
CA GLY A 23 -1.34 12.66 -12.72
C GLY A 23 -1.20 13.97 -13.47
N GLU A 24 -2.28 14.44 -14.10
CA GLU A 24 -2.32 15.75 -14.74
C GLU A 24 -3.26 16.67 -13.96
N PHE A 25 -2.70 17.73 -13.37
CA PHE A 25 -3.46 18.66 -12.56
C PHE A 25 -3.53 19.99 -13.27
N ASP A 26 -4.74 20.34 -13.76
CA ASP A 26 -4.88 21.59 -14.48
C ASP A 26 -4.85 22.80 -13.55
N ARG A 27 -4.22 23.83 -14.07
CA ARG A 27 -4.06 25.10 -13.41
C ARG A 27 -5.20 25.97 -13.91
N GLY A 28 -6.22 26.16 -13.06
CA GLY A 28 -7.21 27.21 -13.28
C GLY A 28 -6.55 28.61 -13.31
N LYS A 29 -7.25 29.65 -12.87
CA LYS A 29 -6.80 31.06 -13.02
C LYS A 29 -5.51 31.50 -12.26
N LYS A 30 -4.78 30.62 -11.58
CA LYS A 30 -3.65 31.02 -10.70
C LYS A 30 -2.29 31.15 -11.42
N LYS A 31 -1.34 31.84 -10.76
CA LYS A 31 0.13 32.04 -10.98
C LYS A 31 1.08 30.85 -11.11
N THR A 32 0.88 29.90 -10.22
CA THR A 32 1.87 28.91 -9.81
C THR A 32 1.21 27.54 -9.80
N PRO A 33 1.91 26.48 -10.24
CA PRO A 33 1.40 25.12 -10.12
C PRO A 33 1.23 24.73 -8.64
N LYS A 34 0.26 23.86 -8.35
CA LYS A 34 0.05 23.34 -6.99
C LYS A 34 1.06 22.22 -6.72
N ASN A 35 1.45 22.08 -5.46
CA ASN A 35 2.15 20.90 -4.99
C ASN A 35 1.11 19.80 -4.75
N VAL A 36 1.34 18.62 -5.33
CA VAL A 36 0.38 17.51 -5.29
C VAL A 36 0.97 16.37 -4.47
N GLU A 37 0.16 15.85 -3.54
CA GLU A 37 0.40 14.64 -2.78
C GLU A 37 -0.78 13.70 -3.01
N VAL A 38 -0.50 12.42 -3.24
CA VAL A 38 -1.51 11.37 -3.36
C VAL A 38 -1.45 10.52 -2.10
N ILE A 39 -2.62 10.27 -1.52
CA ILE A 39 -2.79 9.43 -0.34
C ILE A 39 -3.53 8.18 -0.75
N LEU A 40 -2.98 7.02 -0.43
CA LEU A 40 -3.58 5.71 -0.65
C LEU A 40 -3.92 5.05 0.69
N SER A 41 -5.17 4.62 0.84
CA SER A 41 -5.68 3.87 1.98
C SER A 41 -6.57 2.72 1.49
N VAL A 42 -6.58 1.62 2.23
CA VAL A 42 -7.47 0.48 1.96
C VAL A 42 -8.62 0.53 2.95
N HIS A 43 -9.85 0.40 2.47
CA HIS A 43 -11.05 0.45 3.28
C HIS A 43 -11.81 -0.87 3.18
N ASP A 44 -12.47 -1.25 4.27
CA ASP A 44 -13.43 -2.37 4.28
C ASP A 44 -14.80 -1.96 3.70
N ASP A 45 -15.74 -2.90 3.66
CA ASP A 45 -17.09 -2.68 3.14
C ASP A 45 -17.91 -1.67 3.96
N GLU A 46 -17.49 -1.39 5.20
CA GLU A 46 -18.09 -0.40 6.09
C GLU A 46 -17.42 0.99 5.95
N GLY A 47 -16.37 1.10 5.14
CA GLY A 47 -15.61 2.33 4.92
C GLY A 47 -14.51 2.59 5.95
N ASN A 48 -14.23 1.66 6.87
CA ASN A 48 -13.18 1.82 7.86
C ASN A 48 -11.80 1.51 7.24
N PRO A 49 -10.74 2.26 7.60
CA PRO A 49 -9.41 2.00 7.09
C PRO A 49 -8.82 0.70 7.66
N MET A 50 -8.38 -0.18 6.77
CA MET A 50 -7.70 -1.43 7.12
C MET A 50 -6.29 -1.16 7.62
N GLN A 51 -6.00 -1.61 8.83
CA GLN A 51 -4.69 -1.42 9.45
C GLN A 51 -3.62 -2.28 8.78
N LYS A 52 -2.45 -1.70 8.51
CA LYS A 52 -1.26 -2.41 7.99
C LYS A 52 -1.49 -3.17 6.67
N ALA A 53 -2.40 -2.69 5.83
CA ALA A 53 -2.74 -3.35 4.58
C ALA A 53 -1.80 -3.03 3.41
N ILE A 54 -1.03 -1.93 3.49
CA ILE A 54 -0.17 -1.44 2.42
C ILE A 54 1.30 -1.65 2.78
N PHE A 55 2.10 -2.12 1.84
CA PHE A 55 3.51 -2.45 1.98
C PHE A 55 4.31 -1.71 0.90
N PRO A 56 4.96 -0.59 1.24
CA PRO A 56 5.66 0.25 0.25
C PRO A 56 6.98 -0.36 -0.25
N GLY A 57 7.47 -1.43 0.39
CA GLY A 57 8.69 -2.11 -0.02
C GLY A 57 8.87 -3.44 0.71
N ALA A 58 9.78 -4.27 0.20
CA ALA A 58 10.13 -5.53 0.84
C ALA A 58 10.82 -5.28 2.19
N GLY A 59 10.33 -5.95 3.24
CA GLY A 59 10.90 -5.86 4.59
C GLY A 59 10.42 -4.68 5.45
N TYR A 60 9.49 -3.87 4.96
CA TYR A 60 8.82 -2.85 5.76
C TYR A 60 7.54 -3.41 6.40
N ASP A 61 7.24 -2.94 7.60
CA ASP A 61 5.95 -3.20 8.23
C ASP A 61 4.82 -2.61 7.38
N GLY A 62 3.67 -3.29 7.39
CA GLY A 62 2.48 -2.79 6.76
C GLY A 62 2.05 -1.47 7.38
N ILE A 63 1.66 -0.51 6.54
CA ILE A 63 1.11 0.79 6.89
C ILE A 63 -0.37 0.86 6.50
N THR A 64 -1.10 1.74 7.17
CA THR A 64 -2.55 1.96 6.95
C THR A 64 -2.79 2.99 5.85
N GLU A 65 -1.86 3.93 5.69
CA GLU A 65 -1.96 5.03 4.75
C GLU A 65 -0.58 5.27 4.12
N TYR A 66 -0.52 5.26 2.79
CA TYR A 66 0.67 5.61 2.02
C TYR A 66 0.55 7.03 1.47
N LYS A 67 1.65 7.78 1.49
CA LYS A 67 1.74 9.14 0.95
C LYS A 67 2.82 9.20 -0.11
N SER A 68 2.47 9.74 -1.27
CA SER A 68 3.40 9.89 -2.38
C SER A 68 4.41 11.00 -2.13
N VAL A 69 5.49 11.01 -2.90
CA VAL A 69 6.40 12.15 -2.95
C VAL A 69 5.66 13.38 -3.51
N ILE A 70 6.04 14.57 -3.03
CA ILE A 70 5.52 15.85 -3.52
C ILE A 70 6.54 16.49 -4.46
N TYR A 71 6.21 16.61 -5.73
CA TYR A 71 7.02 17.35 -6.69
C TYR A 71 6.66 18.84 -6.68
N TYR A 72 7.62 19.69 -6.35
CA TYR A 72 7.41 21.13 -6.22
C TYR A 72 7.02 21.77 -7.55
N GLN A 73 5.83 22.37 -7.61
CA GLN A 73 5.31 23.08 -8.77
C GLN A 73 5.33 22.28 -10.09
N VAL A 74 5.24 20.96 -10.02
CA VAL A 74 5.17 20.12 -11.22
C VAL A 74 3.70 19.92 -11.60
N LYS A 75 3.34 20.29 -12.84
CA LYS A 75 1.96 20.17 -13.35
C LYS A 75 1.56 18.70 -13.59
N GLN A 76 2.52 17.92 -14.06
CA GLN A 76 2.36 16.51 -14.38
C GLN A 76 3.38 15.70 -13.57
N PRO A 77 3.15 15.50 -12.25
CA PRO A 77 4.01 14.66 -11.44
C PRO A 77 3.99 13.22 -11.95
N CYS A 78 5.17 12.63 -12.15
CA CYS A 78 5.37 11.22 -12.49
C CYS A 78 6.02 10.53 -11.30
N TRP A 79 5.21 9.92 -10.44
CA TRP A 79 5.69 9.26 -9.23
C TRP A 79 6.41 7.94 -9.52
N ASN A 80 5.84 7.11 -10.39
CA ASN A 80 6.32 5.74 -10.64
C ASN A 80 6.54 4.94 -9.34
N GLU A 81 5.69 5.20 -8.34
CA GLU A 81 5.75 4.56 -7.03
C GLU A 81 4.89 3.30 -7.06
N THR A 82 5.44 2.16 -6.65
CA THR A 82 4.71 0.89 -6.59
C THR A 82 4.62 0.42 -5.16
N VAL A 83 3.40 0.14 -4.70
CA VAL A 83 3.12 -0.39 -3.38
C VAL A 83 2.40 -1.73 -3.50
N LYS A 84 2.68 -2.64 -2.58
CA LYS A 84 1.97 -3.92 -2.46
C LYS A 84 0.83 -3.75 -1.48
N VAL A 85 -0.35 -4.25 -1.81
CA VAL A 85 -1.53 -4.27 -0.96
C VAL A 85 -1.87 -5.72 -0.68
N SER A 86 -1.92 -6.08 0.60
CA SER A 86 -2.22 -7.45 1.03
C SER A 86 -3.49 -7.45 1.88
N PRO A 87 -4.64 -7.90 1.34
CA PRO A 87 -5.91 -7.99 2.08
C PRO A 87 -5.89 -9.11 3.13
N SER A 88 -4.87 -9.97 3.12
CA SER A 88 -4.66 -11.08 4.03
C SER A 88 -4.13 -10.67 5.41
N VAL A 89 -3.96 -9.37 5.70
CA VAL A 89 -3.97 -8.86 7.07
C VAL A 89 -5.41 -8.92 7.59
N ARG A 90 -5.93 -10.14 7.75
CA ARG A 90 -7.05 -10.36 8.66
C ARG A 90 -6.51 -10.09 10.05
N THR A 91 -6.98 -9.00 10.63
CA THR A 91 -7.07 -8.77 12.06
C THR A 91 -7.44 -10.10 12.75
N GLY A 92 -6.47 -10.74 13.41
CA GLY A 92 -6.70 -11.94 14.22
C GLY A 92 -6.49 -13.29 13.54
N SER A 93 -5.27 -13.62 13.10
CA SER A 93 -4.77 -14.97 13.41
C SER A 93 -4.01 -14.85 14.72
N ALA A 94 -4.63 -15.30 15.82
CA ALA A 94 -3.92 -15.65 17.02
C ALA A 94 -2.70 -16.51 16.65
N PRO A 95 -1.58 -16.46 17.40
CA PRO A 95 -0.53 -17.43 17.22
C PRO A 95 -1.21 -18.80 17.29
N VAL A 96 -1.07 -19.61 16.24
CA VAL A 96 -1.41 -21.02 16.31
C VAL A 96 -0.51 -21.56 17.41
N THR A 97 -1.07 -21.68 18.61
CA THR A 97 -0.44 -22.40 19.70
C THR A 97 -0.15 -23.77 19.10
N GLN A 98 1.12 -24.14 18.98
CA GLN A 98 1.51 -25.51 18.80
C GLN A 98 1.04 -26.25 20.07
N SER A 99 -0.22 -26.64 20.08
CA SER A 99 -0.71 -27.72 20.91
C SER A 99 -0.53 -29.01 20.12
N ASP A 100 0.18 -29.92 20.75
CA ASP A 100 0.39 -31.34 20.43
C ASP A 100 1.57 -31.69 19.52
N CYS A 101 2.69 -32.03 20.17
CA CYS A 101 3.25 -33.38 20.05
C CYS A 101 3.51 -33.91 21.47
N SER A 102 3.12 -35.17 21.67
CA SER A 102 3.06 -35.94 22.91
C SER A 102 4.35 -36.08 23.70
#